data_AF-A0A0X3PGB1-F1
#
_entry.id   AF-A0A0X3PGB1-F1
#
_cell.length_a   1.000
_cell.length_b   1.000
_cell.length_c   1.000
_cell.angle_alpha   90.00
_cell.angle_beta   90.00
_cell.angle_gamma   90.00
#
_symmetry.space_group_name_H-M   'P 1'
#
loop_
_entity.id
_entity.type
_entity.pdbx_description
1 polymer ?
#
loop_
_entity_poly.entity_id
_entity_poly.type
_entity_poly.pdbx_seq_one_letter_code
_entity_poly.pdbx_strand_id
1 'polypeptide(L)'
;MDTHFFAGLTKFKLDAGKHRRDDDFADRFSHNFTTLLLVIFTLVVSARQYIGKPIACWVPTEFTRAQEEYAESVCWVTSTYFLPTRQKTVPESTAEREERKLLYYQWVPFVLMIQAFLFNFPCIIWRLFNWQSGIHLSSIMEVSCDIEMIRDPESRKSNISYVARHIEDALTSQREYRGGCTIGCRHFLARSCCLWFGKRYGNYLICLYLITKALYIFNVVGQFFLMNRILGTNYTFYGLD
;
A
#
# COMPACT_ATOMS: atom_id res chain seq x y z
N MET A 1 3.13 4.89 -26.90
CA MET A 1 2.22 4.95 -25.74
C MET A 1 1.54 3.60 -25.71
N ASP A 2 2.09 2.69 -24.93
CA ASP A 2 2.13 1.28 -25.34
C ASP A 2 0.89 0.56 -24.81
N THR A 3 0.09 0.07 -25.76
CA THR A 3 -1.15 -0.69 -25.52
C THR A 3 -0.93 -1.92 -24.65
N HIS A 4 0.28 -2.49 -24.65
CA HIS A 4 0.69 -3.59 -23.78
C HIS A 4 0.74 -3.21 -22.29
N PHE A 5 1.09 -1.96 -21.96
CA PHE A 5 1.12 -1.47 -20.57
C PHE A 5 -0.31 -1.29 -20.03
N PHE A 6 -1.19 -0.69 -20.83
CA PHE A 6 -2.61 -0.52 -20.46
C PHE A 6 -3.37 -1.85 -20.39
N ALA A 7 -3.08 -2.81 -21.28
CA ALA A 7 -3.62 -4.17 -21.20
C ALA A 7 -3.14 -4.92 -19.94
N GLY A 8 -1.90 -4.69 -19.51
CA GLY A 8 -1.38 -5.18 -18.24
C GLY A 8 -2.12 -4.61 -17.03
N LEU A 9 -2.41 -3.31 -17.04
CA LEU A 9 -3.15 -2.62 -15.98
C LEU A 9 -4.63 -3.05 -15.89
N THR A 10 -5.32 -3.25 -17.02
CA THR A 10 -6.70 -3.73 -17.02
C THR A 10 -6.81 -5.20 -16.62
N LYS A 11 -5.88 -6.05 -17.06
CA LYS A 11 -5.78 -7.45 -16.59
C LYS A 11 -5.46 -7.50 -15.08
N PHE A 12 -4.61 -6.61 -14.58
CA PHE A 12 -4.32 -6.49 -13.15
C PHE A 12 -5.54 -6.08 -12.33
N LYS A 13 -6.39 -5.18 -12.85
CA LYS A 13 -7.67 -4.79 -12.21
C LYS A 13 -8.71 -5.92 -12.22
N LEU A 14 -8.83 -6.67 -13.32
CA LEU A 14 -9.75 -7.81 -13.41
C LEU A 14 -9.32 -8.97 -12.48
N ASP A 15 -8.03 -9.22 -12.34
CA ASP A 15 -7.50 -10.26 -11.45
C ASP A 15 -7.46 -9.82 -9.98
N ALA A 16 -7.55 -8.51 -9.69
CA ALA A 16 -7.68 -7.97 -8.34
C ALA A 16 -9.06 -8.24 -7.71
N GLY A 17 -10.10 -8.46 -8.52
CA GLY A 17 -11.45 -8.79 -8.05
C GLY A 17 -11.68 -10.28 -7.82
N LYS A 18 -10.84 -11.17 -8.38
CA LYS A 18 -10.93 -12.61 -8.14
C LYS A 18 -10.34 -12.91 -6.76
N HIS A 19 -11.10 -13.56 -5.88
CA HIS A 19 -10.62 -13.97 -4.57
C HIS A 19 -9.53 -15.02 -4.72
N ARG A 20 -8.26 -14.61 -4.66
CA ARG A 20 -7.13 -15.55 -4.75
C ARG A 20 -6.80 -16.09 -3.37
N ARG A 21 -6.69 -17.42 -3.28
CA ARG A 21 -6.45 -18.16 -2.03
C ARG A 21 -4.97 -18.25 -1.62
N ASP A 22 -4.09 -17.53 -2.32
CA ASP A 22 -2.65 -17.47 -2.07
C ASP A 22 -2.23 -16.39 -1.05
N ASP A 23 -3.16 -15.50 -0.64
CA ASP A 23 -2.89 -14.43 0.33
C ASP A 23 -3.36 -14.77 1.75
N ASP A 24 -2.53 -14.44 2.75
CA ASP A 24 -2.88 -14.55 4.17
C ASP A 24 -3.96 -13.53 4.59
N PHE A 25 -4.67 -13.80 5.68
CA PHE A 25 -5.68 -12.89 6.22
C PHE A 25 -5.14 -11.48 6.51
N ALA A 26 -3.95 -11.40 7.13
CA ALA A 26 -3.31 -10.13 7.45
C ALA A 26 -3.00 -9.29 6.21
N ASP A 27 -2.54 -9.94 5.13
CA ASP A 27 -2.23 -9.26 3.87
C ASP A 27 -3.49 -8.71 3.24
N ARG A 28 -4.58 -9.51 3.22
CA ARG A 28 -5.89 -9.10 2.70
C ARG A 28 -6.44 -7.91 3.47
N PHE A 29 -6.32 -7.92 4.79
CA PHE A 29 -6.72 -6.78 5.60
C PHE A 29 -5.98 -5.51 5.20
N SER A 30 -4.65 -5.61 5.03
CA SER A 30 -3.80 -4.48 4.62
C SER A 30 -4.09 -3.97 3.20
N HIS A 31 -3.97 -4.80 2.17
CA HIS A 31 -4.02 -4.30 0.78
C HIS A 31 -5.45 -4.12 0.23
N ASN A 32 -6.45 -4.81 0.81
CA ASN A 32 -7.83 -4.72 0.35
C ASN A 32 -8.68 -3.84 1.28
N PHE A 33 -8.83 -4.22 2.55
CA PHE A 33 -9.71 -3.51 3.48
C PHE A 33 -9.20 -2.11 3.81
N THR A 34 -7.94 -1.97 4.23
CA THR A 34 -7.35 -0.66 4.56
C THR A 34 -7.31 0.26 3.33
N THR A 35 -6.89 -0.26 2.17
CA THR A 35 -6.90 0.51 0.91
C THR A 35 -8.30 1.00 0.54
N LEU A 36 -9.33 0.12 0.61
CA LEU A 36 -10.71 0.49 0.31
C LEU A 36 -11.21 1.59 1.25
N LEU A 37 -10.94 1.45 2.55
CA LEU A 37 -11.31 2.44 3.55
C LEU A 37 -10.63 3.79 3.30
N LEU A 38 -9.33 3.80 2.99
CA LEU A 38 -8.60 5.02 2.66
C LEU A 38 -9.13 5.69 1.38
N VAL A 39 -9.51 4.90 0.36
CA VAL A 39 -10.13 5.43 -0.86
C VAL A 39 -11.49 6.07 -0.54
N ILE A 40 -12.33 5.43 0.28
CA ILE A 40 -13.61 6.01 0.71
C ILE A 40 -13.38 7.34 1.46
N PHE A 41 -12.44 7.38 2.40
CA PHE A 41 -12.12 8.62 3.12
C PHE A 41 -11.58 9.70 2.19
N THR A 42 -10.72 9.34 1.23
CA THR A 42 -10.23 10.27 0.21
C THR A 42 -11.39 10.88 -0.56
N LEU A 43 -12.38 10.08 -0.98
CA LEU A 43 -13.56 10.56 -1.70
C LEU A 43 -14.42 11.48 -0.83
N VAL A 44 -14.67 11.10 0.43
CA VAL A 44 -15.49 11.90 1.36
C VAL A 44 -14.85 13.25 1.65
N VAL A 45 -13.55 13.27 1.96
CA VAL A 45 -12.82 14.51 2.23
C VAL A 45 -12.75 15.38 0.98
N SER A 46 -12.46 14.79 -0.18
CA SER A 46 -12.43 15.51 -1.46
C SER A 46 -13.78 16.14 -1.79
N ALA A 47 -14.89 15.42 -1.57
CA ALA A 47 -16.23 15.97 -1.79
C ALA A 47 -16.48 17.19 -0.90
N ARG A 48 -16.06 17.15 0.38
CA ARG A 48 -16.18 18.31 1.29
C ARG A 48 -15.28 19.47 0.89
N GLN A 49 -14.08 19.20 0.38
CA GLN A 49 -13.07 20.21 0.09
C GLN A 49 -13.26 20.91 -1.27
N TYR A 50 -13.76 20.19 -2.29
CA TYR A 50 -13.94 20.74 -3.64
C TYR A 50 -15.37 21.15 -3.98
N ILE A 51 -16.38 20.47 -3.40
CA ILE A 51 -17.80 20.74 -3.68
C ILE A 51 -18.44 21.51 -2.54
N GLY A 52 -18.02 21.24 -1.30
CA GLY A 52 -18.49 21.93 -0.10
C GLY A 52 -17.68 23.20 0.24
N LYS A 53 -18.04 23.82 1.35
CA LYS A 53 -17.25 24.87 2.00
C LYS A 53 -16.24 24.23 2.96
N PRO A 54 -14.92 24.32 2.70
CA PRO A 54 -13.90 23.67 3.54
C PRO A 54 -13.67 24.37 4.88
N ILE A 55 -13.99 25.67 4.94
CA ILE A 55 -13.87 26.51 6.14
C ILE A 55 -15.04 27.50 6.17
N ALA A 56 -15.47 27.88 7.37
CA ALA A 56 -16.41 28.97 7.60
C ALA A 56 -15.73 30.01 8.46
N CYS A 57 -15.81 31.28 8.05
CA CYS A 57 -15.14 32.39 8.73
C CYS A 57 -16.15 33.25 9.48
N TRP A 58 -15.76 33.72 10.66
CA TRP A 58 -16.49 34.76 11.35
C TRP A 58 -16.15 36.12 10.72
N VAL A 59 -17.05 36.64 9.87
CA VAL A 59 -16.87 37.92 9.17
C VAL A 59 -17.80 39.00 9.73
N PRO A 60 -17.48 40.30 9.56
CA PRO A 60 -18.36 41.40 9.98
C PRO A 60 -19.73 41.36 9.29
N THR A 61 -20.77 41.87 9.96
CA THR A 61 -22.15 41.83 9.48
C THR A 61 -22.43 42.71 8.26
N GLU A 62 -21.53 43.65 7.98
CA GLU A 62 -21.61 44.56 6.84
C GLU A 62 -21.20 43.88 5.51
N PHE A 63 -20.58 42.69 5.59
CA PHE A 63 -20.11 42.00 4.40
C PHE A 63 -21.28 41.42 3.61
N THR A 64 -21.25 41.63 2.30
CA THR A 64 -22.11 40.92 1.36
C THR A 64 -21.72 39.44 1.28
N ARG A 65 -22.65 38.59 0.83
CA ARG A 65 -22.38 37.14 0.64
C ARG A 65 -21.16 36.86 -0.24
N ALA A 66 -20.94 37.67 -1.29
CA ALA A 66 -19.78 37.52 -2.17
C ALA A 66 -18.46 37.85 -1.45
N GLN A 67 -18.47 38.81 -0.52
CA GLN A 67 -17.31 39.15 0.29
C GLN A 67 -17.02 38.09 1.36
N GLU A 68 -18.06 37.48 1.93
CA GLU A 68 -17.93 36.33 2.83
C GLU A 68 -17.27 35.14 2.11
N GLU A 69 -17.79 34.77 0.93
CA GLU A 69 -17.23 33.67 0.12
C GLU A 69 -15.78 33.97 -0.31
N TYR A 70 -15.46 35.23 -0.64
CA TYR A 70 -14.08 35.64 -0.91
C TYR A 70 -13.19 35.51 0.33
N ALA A 71 -13.64 35.98 1.50
CA ALA A 71 -12.88 35.89 2.75
C ALA A 71 -12.61 34.43 3.16
N GLU A 72 -13.62 33.56 3.02
CA GLU A 72 -13.48 32.11 3.24
C GLU A 72 -12.43 31.52 2.29
N SER A 73 -12.47 31.88 1.00
CA SER A 73 -11.48 31.39 0.02
C SER A 73 -10.05 31.85 0.32
N VAL A 74 -9.88 33.11 0.71
CA VAL A 74 -8.58 33.68 1.08
C VAL A 74 -8.05 33.01 2.34
N CYS A 75 -8.90 32.80 3.35
CA CYS A 75 -8.54 32.12 4.59
C CYS A 75 -8.19 30.64 4.36
N TRP A 76 -8.87 29.98 3.43
CA TRP A 76 -8.55 28.60 3.06
C TRP A 76 -7.21 28.48 2.34
N VAL A 77 -6.95 29.33 1.33
CA VAL A 77 -5.71 29.28 0.54
C VAL A 77 -4.52 29.78 1.36
N THR A 78 -4.72 30.86 2.13
CA THR A 78 -3.72 31.45 3.03
C THR A 78 -3.77 30.71 4.35
N SER A 79 -3.08 29.56 4.44
CA SER A 79 -3.05 28.65 5.60
C SER A 79 -3.23 29.33 6.96
N THR A 80 -4.06 28.74 7.82
CA THR A 80 -4.44 29.29 9.13
C THR A 80 -3.46 28.88 10.23
N TYR A 81 -3.50 29.53 11.38
CA TYR A 81 -2.70 29.17 12.56
C TYR A 81 -3.59 29.16 13.82
N PHE A 82 -3.21 28.35 14.81
CA PHE A 82 -3.95 28.25 16.06
C PHE A 82 -3.50 29.29 17.09
N LEU A 83 -4.47 29.95 17.72
CA LEU A 83 -4.28 30.87 18.84
C LEU A 83 -4.88 30.25 20.10
N PRO A 84 -4.08 29.96 21.14
CA PRO A 84 -4.60 29.44 22.40
C PRO A 84 -5.59 30.41 23.04
N THR A 85 -6.73 29.92 23.53
CA THR A 85 -7.81 30.76 24.11
C THR A 85 -7.37 31.62 25.30
N ARG A 86 -6.26 31.25 25.98
CA ARG A 86 -5.68 32.04 27.08
C ARG A 86 -4.93 33.28 26.59
N GLN A 87 -4.44 33.28 25.35
CA GLN A 87 -3.70 34.37 24.75
C GLN A 87 -4.70 35.35 24.10
N LYS A 88 -4.83 36.55 24.67
CA LYS A 88 -5.77 37.58 24.18
C LYS A 88 -5.25 38.39 23.01
N THR A 89 -3.94 38.42 22.78
CA THR A 89 -3.29 39.22 21.75
C THR A 89 -2.67 38.35 20.66
N VAL A 90 -2.83 38.76 19.40
CA VAL A 90 -2.18 38.11 18.27
C VAL A 90 -0.69 38.47 18.33
N PRO A 91 0.25 37.50 18.29
CA PRO A 91 1.68 37.79 18.37
C PRO A 91 2.11 38.71 17.23
N GLU A 92 2.87 39.77 17.49
CA GLU A 92 3.28 40.73 16.43
C GLU A 92 4.35 40.16 15.50
N SER A 93 5.16 39.22 16.00
CA SER A 93 6.21 38.61 15.19
C SER A 93 5.62 37.73 14.09
N THR A 94 6.01 37.97 12.84
CA THR A 94 5.58 37.16 11.69
C THR A 94 6.15 35.76 11.75
N ALA A 95 7.38 35.61 12.25
CA ALA A 95 8.06 34.32 12.39
C ALA A 95 7.29 33.32 13.28
N GLU A 96 6.78 33.78 14.42
CA GLU A 96 6.00 32.93 15.35
C GLU A 96 4.65 32.52 14.75
N ARG A 97 4.04 33.38 13.92
CA ARG A 97 2.80 33.04 13.20
C ARG A 97 3.05 31.99 12.13
N GLU A 98 4.16 32.08 11.39
CA GLU A 98 4.55 31.10 10.37
C GLU A 98 4.79 29.71 10.98
N GLU A 99 5.47 29.64 12.13
CA GLU A 99 5.76 28.37 12.82
C GLU A 99 4.48 27.63 13.26
N ARG A 100 3.42 28.38 13.61
CA ARG A 100 2.15 27.82 14.08
C ARG A 100 1.15 27.51 12.95
N LYS A 101 1.53 27.66 11.69
CA LYS A 101 0.63 27.43 10.55
C LYS A 101 0.23 25.96 10.41
N LEU A 102 -1.04 25.74 10.12
CA LEU A 102 -1.67 24.46 9.88
C LEU A 102 -1.83 24.27 8.36
N LEU A 103 -0.85 23.62 7.75
CA LEU A 103 -0.85 23.39 6.30
C LEU A 103 -1.50 22.05 5.90
N TYR A 104 -1.60 21.08 6.82
CA TYR A 104 -1.93 19.70 6.47
C TYR A 104 -3.34 19.51 5.88
N TYR A 105 -4.34 20.32 6.28
CA TYR A 105 -5.74 20.18 5.84
C TYR A 105 -5.90 20.19 4.33
N GLN A 106 -5.14 21.05 3.63
CA GLN A 106 -5.18 21.13 2.18
C GLN A 106 -4.66 19.86 1.50
N TRP A 107 -3.69 19.19 2.14
CA TRP A 107 -2.96 18.04 1.58
C TRP A 107 -3.55 16.68 1.96
N VAL A 108 -4.50 16.63 2.91
CA VAL A 108 -5.08 15.37 3.41
C VAL A 108 -5.55 14.44 2.29
N PRO A 109 -6.32 14.87 1.26
CA PRO A 109 -6.78 13.98 0.20
C PRO A 109 -5.62 13.34 -0.59
N PHE A 110 -4.59 14.12 -0.89
CA PHE A 110 -3.41 13.64 -1.63
C PHE A 110 -2.61 12.64 -0.80
N VAL A 111 -2.44 12.94 0.50
CA VAL A 111 -1.79 12.03 1.45
C VAL A 111 -2.55 10.71 1.49
N LEU A 112 -3.86 10.72 1.76
CA LEU A 112 -4.68 9.51 1.85
C LEU A 112 -4.60 8.65 0.58
N MET A 113 -4.55 9.29 -0.59
CA MET A 113 -4.36 8.58 -1.87
C MET A 113 -2.99 7.91 -1.97
N ILE A 114 -1.92 8.60 -1.56
CA ILE A 114 -0.56 8.02 -1.51
C ILE A 114 -0.52 6.87 -0.49
N GLN A 115 -1.17 7.02 0.67
CA GLN A 115 -1.25 5.96 1.67
C GLN A 115 -1.95 4.72 1.12
N ALA A 116 -3.11 4.91 0.46
CA ALA A 116 -3.83 3.82 -0.19
C ALA A 116 -2.96 3.09 -1.23
N PHE A 117 -2.19 3.84 -2.03
CA PHE A 117 -1.25 3.25 -2.99
C PHE A 117 -0.15 2.44 -2.29
N LEU A 118 0.45 2.98 -1.24
CA LEU A 118 1.52 2.32 -0.48
C LEU A 118 1.05 1.04 0.22
N PHE A 119 -0.20 0.98 0.71
CA PHE A 119 -0.80 -0.26 1.23
C PHE A 119 -1.00 -1.34 0.17
N ASN A 120 -1.19 -0.96 -1.09
CA ASN A 120 -1.30 -1.89 -2.21
C ASN A 120 0.07 -2.28 -2.81
N PHE A 121 1.12 -1.50 -2.53
CA PHE A 121 2.44 -1.67 -3.14
C PHE A 121 3.09 -3.06 -2.91
N PRO A 122 3.07 -3.65 -1.69
CA PRO A 122 3.63 -4.99 -1.48
C PRO A 122 2.90 -6.08 -2.29
N CYS A 123 1.59 -5.96 -2.46
CA CYS A 123 0.77 -6.85 -3.27
C CYS A 123 1.11 -6.73 -4.77
N ILE A 124 1.31 -5.51 -5.26
CA ILE A 124 1.77 -5.27 -6.63
C ILE A 124 3.12 -5.96 -6.87
N ILE A 125 4.08 -5.82 -5.95
CA ILE A 125 5.38 -6.50 -6.04
C ILE A 125 5.21 -8.01 -6.09
N TRP A 126 4.42 -8.59 -5.18
CA TRP A 126 4.14 -10.02 -5.19
C TRP A 126 3.60 -10.48 -6.54
N ARG A 127 2.58 -9.81 -7.08
CA ARG A 127 1.94 -10.18 -8.34
C ARG A 127 2.87 -10.02 -9.56
N LEU A 128 3.67 -8.96 -9.60
CA LEU A 128 4.59 -8.71 -10.73
C LEU A 128 5.76 -9.71 -10.76
N PHE A 129 6.24 -10.15 -9.60
CA PHE A 129 7.42 -11.01 -9.51
C PHE A 129 7.08 -12.50 -9.32
N ASN A 130 5.90 -12.85 -8.79
CA ASN A 130 5.52 -14.25 -8.57
C ASN A 130 5.51 -15.08 -9.86
N TRP A 131 5.08 -14.50 -10.99
CA TRP A 131 5.08 -15.19 -12.29
C TRP A 131 6.49 -15.60 -12.73
N GLN A 132 7.52 -14.84 -12.33
CA GLN A 132 8.90 -15.15 -12.69
C GLN A 132 9.40 -16.43 -12.04
N SER A 133 8.73 -16.96 -11.00
CA SER A 133 9.06 -18.23 -10.36
C SER A 133 8.82 -19.44 -11.28
N GLY A 134 8.00 -19.30 -12.33
CA GLY A 134 7.60 -20.42 -13.20
C GLY A 134 6.62 -21.41 -12.54
N ILE A 135 6.22 -21.15 -11.29
CA ILE A 135 5.25 -21.95 -10.53
C ILE A 135 3.96 -21.14 -10.45
N HIS A 136 2.86 -21.70 -10.95
CA HIS A 136 1.53 -21.09 -10.84
C HIS A 136 0.94 -21.33 -9.44
N LEU A 137 1.48 -20.64 -8.43
CA LEU A 137 1.11 -20.82 -7.01
C LEU A 137 -0.40 -20.75 -6.77
N SER A 138 -1.08 -19.80 -7.39
CA SER A 138 -2.51 -19.57 -7.14
C SER A 138 -3.39 -20.73 -7.64
N SER A 139 -2.98 -21.42 -8.72
CA SER A 139 -3.66 -22.63 -9.20
C SER A 139 -3.47 -23.80 -8.21
N ILE A 140 -2.25 -23.96 -7.71
CA ILE A 140 -1.93 -25.00 -6.73
C ILE A 140 -2.73 -24.77 -5.44
N MET A 141 -2.79 -23.53 -4.95
CA MET A 141 -3.54 -23.18 -3.75
C MET A 141 -5.05 -23.37 -3.93
N GLU A 142 -5.60 -23.02 -5.10
CA GLU A 142 -7.01 -23.24 -5.42
C GLU A 142 -7.37 -24.73 -5.37
N VAL A 143 -6.63 -25.58 -6.09
CA VAL A 143 -6.83 -27.04 -6.08
C VAL A 143 -6.61 -27.64 -4.69
N SER A 144 -5.59 -27.17 -3.96
CA SER A 144 -5.27 -27.69 -2.62
C SER A 144 -6.39 -27.41 -1.61
N CYS A 145 -6.94 -26.20 -1.63
CA CYS A 145 -8.09 -25.88 -0.77
C CYS A 145 -9.37 -26.63 -1.20
N ASP A 146 -9.54 -26.89 -2.49
CA ASP A 146 -10.74 -27.59 -2.99
C ASP A 146 -10.70 -29.10 -2.70
N ILE A 147 -9.51 -29.71 -2.59
CA ILE A 147 -9.32 -31.11 -2.18
C ILE A 147 -10.00 -31.43 -0.84
N GLU A 148 -9.99 -30.48 0.10
CA GLU A 148 -10.63 -30.65 1.42
C GLU A 148 -12.16 -30.77 1.33
N MET A 149 -12.77 -30.18 0.30
CA MET A 149 -14.23 -30.15 0.11
C MET A 149 -14.75 -31.33 -0.71
N ILE A 150 -13.88 -32.10 -1.37
CA ILE A 150 -14.26 -33.22 -2.23
C ILE A 150 -14.56 -34.47 -1.39
N ARG A 151 -15.81 -34.94 -1.46
CA ARG A 151 -16.29 -36.15 -0.77
C ARG A 151 -15.98 -37.45 -1.54
N ASP A 152 -15.86 -37.38 -2.87
CA ASP A 152 -15.57 -38.53 -3.72
C ASP A 152 -14.09 -38.95 -3.64
N PRO A 153 -13.76 -40.20 -3.28
CA PRO A 153 -12.38 -40.64 -3.06
C PRO A 153 -11.53 -40.67 -4.34
N GLU A 154 -12.12 -41.00 -5.49
CA GLU A 154 -11.40 -41.11 -6.77
C GLU A 154 -10.97 -39.72 -7.29
N SER A 155 -11.91 -38.77 -7.29
CA SER A 155 -11.65 -37.37 -7.66
C SER A 155 -10.59 -36.72 -6.76
N ARG A 156 -10.65 -37.01 -5.44
CA ARG A 156 -9.66 -36.53 -4.47
C ARG A 156 -8.27 -37.08 -4.76
N LYS A 157 -8.15 -38.38 -5.05
CA LYS A 157 -6.86 -39.01 -5.37
C LYS A 157 -6.25 -38.46 -6.66
N SER A 158 -7.07 -38.18 -7.67
CA SER A 158 -6.64 -37.54 -8.92
C SER A 158 -6.09 -36.13 -8.66
N ASN A 159 -6.79 -35.30 -7.90
CA ASN A 159 -6.35 -33.93 -7.60
C ASN A 159 -5.08 -33.89 -6.73
N ILE A 160 -4.96 -34.77 -5.74
CA ILE A 160 -3.71 -34.93 -4.98
C ILE A 160 -2.56 -35.33 -5.90
N SER A 161 -2.80 -36.26 -6.83
CA SER A 161 -1.77 -36.68 -7.80
C SER A 161 -1.38 -35.54 -8.74
N TYR A 162 -2.33 -34.68 -9.14
CA TYR A 162 -2.06 -33.48 -9.92
C TYR A 162 -1.16 -32.49 -9.16
N VAL A 163 -1.50 -32.20 -7.89
CA VAL A 163 -0.70 -31.29 -7.04
C VAL A 163 0.70 -31.87 -6.79
N ALA A 164 0.80 -33.16 -6.49
CA ALA A 164 2.08 -33.83 -6.26
C ALA A 164 3.00 -33.77 -7.49
N ARG A 165 2.47 -34.07 -8.68
CA ARG A 165 3.22 -33.95 -9.95
C ARG A 165 3.65 -32.51 -10.20
N HIS A 166 2.78 -31.54 -9.96
CA HIS A 166 3.12 -30.13 -10.17
C HIS A 166 4.24 -29.64 -9.23
N ILE A 167 4.28 -30.14 -7.99
CA ILE A 167 5.36 -29.86 -7.04
C ILE A 167 6.64 -30.59 -7.47
N GLU A 168 6.55 -31.84 -7.91
CA GLU A 168 7.68 -32.63 -8.40
C GLU A 168 8.34 -31.98 -9.62
N ASP A 169 7.55 -31.53 -10.60
CA ASP A 169 8.02 -30.80 -11.77
C ASP A 169 8.72 -29.48 -11.37
N ALA A 170 8.14 -28.76 -10.40
CA ALA A 170 8.72 -27.53 -9.87
C ALA A 170 10.07 -27.78 -9.16
N LEU A 171 10.17 -28.82 -8.32
CA LEU A 171 11.40 -29.19 -7.61
C LEU A 171 12.48 -29.70 -8.58
N THR A 172 12.09 -30.46 -9.59
CA THR A 172 13.02 -31.00 -10.61
C THR A 172 13.61 -29.87 -11.45
N SER A 173 12.77 -28.93 -11.91
CA SER A 173 13.22 -27.74 -12.63
C SER A 173 14.20 -26.87 -11.81
N GLN A 174 14.00 -26.78 -10.49
CA GLN A 174 14.92 -26.06 -9.61
C GLN A 174 16.24 -26.79 -9.37
N ARG A 175 16.26 -28.14 -9.41
CA ARG A 175 17.45 -28.96 -9.18
C ARG A 175 18.47 -28.84 -10.31
N GLU A 176 18.03 -28.81 -11.57
CA GLU A 176 18.92 -28.68 -12.74
C GLU A 176 19.71 -27.37 -12.73
N TYR A 177 19.12 -26.30 -12.20
CA TYR A 177 19.77 -24.99 -12.11
C TYR A 177 20.93 -24.95 -11.10
N ARG A 178 20.96 -25.87 -10.12
CA ARG A 178 21.99 -25.95 -9.06
C ARG A 178 23.30 -26.60 -9.52
N GLY A 179 23.35 -27.25 -10.69
CA GLY A 179 24.45 -28.12 -11.14
C GLY A 179 25.43 -27.58 -12.19
N GLY A 180 25.62 -26.26 -12.34
CA GLY A 180 26.48 -25.67 -13.38
C GLY A 180 27.89 -25.25 -12.91
N CYS A 181 28.94 -25.49 -13.70
CA CYS A 181 30.37 -25.25 -13.35
C CYS A 181 30.79 -23.75 -13.28
N THR A 182 29.96 -22.78 -13.68
CA THR A 182 30.30 -21.34 -13.76
C THR A 182 29.95 -20.54 -12.49
N ILE A 183 30.04 -21.17 -11.31
CA ILE A 183 29.58 -20.62 -10.01
C ILE A 183 30.61 -19.69 -9.34
N GLY A 184 31.92 -19.92 -9.54
CA GLY A 184 32.99 -19.21 -8.81
C GLY A 184 33.12 -17.72 -9.14
N CYS A 185 33.23 -17.35 -10.43
CA CYS A 185 33.46 -15.96 -10.83
C CYS A 185 32.26 -15.03 -10.58
N ARG A 186 31.04 -15.56 -10.46
CA ARG A 186 29.82 -14.77 -10.26
C ARG A 186 29.45 -14.56 -8.79
N HIS A 187 30.07 -15.34 -7.89
CA HIS A 187 29.92 -15.24 -6.44
C HIS A 187 30.53 -13.94 -5.87
N PHE A 188 31.52 -13.38 -6.56
CA PHE A 188 32.21 -12.15 -6.16
C PHE A 188 31.38 -10.89 -6.47
N LEU A 189 30.77 -10.82 -7.66
CA LEU A 189 29.89 -9.71 -8.06
C LEU A 189 28.59 -9.63 -7.22
N ALA A 190 28.12 -10.76 -6.71
CA ALA A 190 26.95 -10.82 -5.81
C ALA A 190 27.23 -10.39 -4.37
N ARG A 191 28.49 -10.08 -4.01
CA ARG A 191 28.88 -9.73 -2.64
C ARG A 191 28.72 -8.24 -2.31
N SER A 192 28.73 -7.36 -3.32
CA SER A 192 28.57 -5.90 -3.14
C SER A 192 27.12 -5.40 -3.25
N CYS A 193 26.20 -6.17 -3.85
CA CYS A 193 24.80 -5.81 -3.94
C CYS A 193 23.98 -6.82 -3.15
N CYS A 194 23.39 -6.38 -2.03
CA CYS A 194 22.66 -7.18 -1.05
C CYS A 194 21.35 -7.77 -1.60
N LEU A 195 21.44 -8.64 -2.60
CA LEU A 195 20.34 -9.42 -3.12
C LEU A 195 20.79 -10.88 -3.25
N TRP A 196 20.54 -11.65 -2.19
CA TRP A 196 20.49 -13.13 -2.16
C TRP A 196 19.38 -13.70 -3.09
N PHE A 197 19.20 -13.12 -4.27
CA PHE A 197 18.11 -13.42 -5.19
C PHE A 197 18.67 -14.09 -6.42
N GLY A 198 18.65 -15.42 -6.41
CA GLY A 198 18.97 -16.22 -7.57
C GLY A 198 17.84 -17.20 -7.84
N LYS A 199 17.15 -17.01 -8.98
CA LYS A 199 16.30 -18.03 -9.63
C LYS A 199 17.01 -19.39 -9.77
N ARG A 200 18.35 -19.40 -9.67
CA ARG A 200 19.27 -20.55 -9.71
C ARG A 200 19.35 -21.40 -8.43
N TYR A 201 18.91 -20.88 -7.28
CA TYR A 201 19.00 -21.61 -5.99
C TYR A 201 17.69 -22.31 -5.58
N GLY A 202 16.62 -22.19 -6.38
CA GLY A 202 15.28 -22.69 -6.05
C GLY A 202 14.54 -21.86 -4.98
N ASN A 203 15.25 -21.05 -4.21
CA ASN A 203 14.68 -20.26 -3.10
C ASN A 203 13.99 -18.95 -3.53
N TYR A 204 13.85 -18.68 -4.83
CA TYR A 204 13.32 -17.40 -5.33
C TYR A 204 11.92 -17.09 -4.79
N LEU A 205 10.99 -18.06 -4.84
CA LEU A 205 9.62 -17.89 -4.37
C LEU A 205 9.57 -17.60 -2.86
N ILE A 206 10.35 -18.33 -2.06
CA ILE A 206 10.44 -18.17 -0.61
C ILE A 206 11.02 -16.80 -0.26
N CYS A 207 12.11 -16.40 -0.90
CA CYS A 207 12.72 -15.10 -0.66
C CYS A 207 11.79 -13.95 -1.09
N LEU A 208 11.08 -14.10 -2.22
CA LEU A 208 10.10 -13.12 -2.67
C LEU A 208 8.98 -12.96 -1.64
N TYR A 209 8.46 -14.07 -1.12
CA TYR A 209 7.43 -14.06 -0.07
C TYR A 209 7.91 -13.33 1.18
N LEU A 210 9.12 -13.65 1.67
CA LEU A 210 9.71 -12.99 2.84
C LEU A 210 9.94 -11.49 2.60
N ILE A 211 10.38 -11.07 1.42
CA ILE A 211 10.47 -9.65 1.05
C ILE A 211 9.10 -8.99 1.11
N THR A 212 8.08 -9.59 0.48
CA THR A 212 6.73 -9.03 0.46
C THR A 212 6.21 -8.84 1.89
N LYS A 213 6.44 -9.81 2.79
CA LYS A 213 6.07 -9.69 4.21
C LYS A 213 6.84 -8.58 4.91
N ALA A 214 8.15 -8.49 4.71
CA ALA A 214 8.94 -7.40 5.27
C ALA A 214 8.47 -6.03 4.77
N LEU A 215 8.07 -5.92 3.50
CA LEU A 215 7.49 -4.72 2.92
C LEU A 215 6.14 -4.36 3.53
N TYR A 216 5.27 -5.32 3.83
CA TYR A 216 4.03 -5.06 4.56
C TYR A 216 4.29 -4.49 5.96
N ILE A 217 5.23 -5.08 6.71
CA ILE A 217 5.60 -4.60 8.05
C ILE A 217 6.18 -3.18 7.96
N PHE A 218 7.14 -2.98 7.05
CA PHE A 218 7.75 -1.67 6.84
C PHE A 218 6.71 -0.62 6.42
N ASN A 219 5.75 -0.99 5.57
CA ASN A 219 4.68 -0.09 5.18
C ASN A 219 3.83 0.29 6.40
N VAL A 220 3.36 -0.65 7.22
CA VAL A 220 2.56 -0.32 8.42
C VAL A 220 3.31 0.65 9.35
N VAL A 221 4.59 0.37 9.62
CA VAL A 221 5.44 1.25 10.44
C VAL A 221 5.63 2.63 9.79
N GLY A 222 5.92 2.66 8.49
CA GLY A 222 6.09 3.90 7.73
C GLY A 222 4.82 4.75 7.69
N GLN A 223 3.64 4.13 7.57
CA GLN A 223 2.35 4.82 7.59
C GLN A 223 2.08 5.47 8.95
N PHE A 224 2.43 4.79 10.04
CA PHE A 224 2.32 5.35 11.39
C PHE A 224 3.20 6.60 11.55
N PHE A 225 4.48 6.52 11.15
CA PHE A 225 5.37 7.69 11.20
C PHE A 225 4.94 8.82 10.27
N LEU A 226 4.44 8.50 9.08
CA LEU A 226 3.92 9.47 8.13
C LEU A 226 2.76 10.27 8.74
N MET A 227 1.81 9.58 9.39
CA MET A 227 0.69 10.24 10.05
C MET A 227 1.15 11.15 11.19
N ASN A 228 2.06 10.70 12.05
CA ASN A 228 2.60 11.54 13.13
C ASN A 228 3.30 12.80 12.61
N ARG A 229 4.10 12.65 11.55
CA ARG A 229 4.79 13.76 10.91
C ARG A 229 3.80 14.80 10.36
N ILE A 230 2.70 14.35 9.76
CA ILE A 230 1.72 15.22 9.11
C ILE A 230 0.84 15.95 10.13
N LEU A 231 0.42 15.27 11.21
CA LEU A 231 -0.38 15.89 12.26
C LEU A 231 0.45 16.82 13.17
N GLY A 232 1.79 16.77 13.10
CA GLY A 232 2.67 17.61 13.91
C GLY A 232 2.60 17.29 15.41
N THR A 233 2.18 16.08 15.75
CA THR A 233 2.06 15.61 17.13
C THR A 233 3.40 15.02 17.60
N ASN A 234 3.83 15.36 18.82
CA ASN A 234 5.05 14.82 19.42
C ASN A 234 4.83 13.47 20.13
N TYR A 235 3.63 12.91 20.05
CA TYR A 235 3.27 11.66 20.72
C TYR A 235 3.81 10.47 19.93
N THR A 236 4.65 9.66 20.55
CA THR A 236 5.23 8.45 19.94
C THR A 236 4.25 7.27 19.98
N PHE A 237 3.25 7.31 20.86
CA PHE A 237 2.20 6.30 21.01
C PHE A 237 0.85 7.00 21.23
N TYR A 238 -0.13 6.78 20.35
CA TYR A 238 -1.49 7.29 20.60
C TYR A 238 -2.17 6.44 21.69
N GLY A 239 -2.54 7.08 22.81
CA GLY A 239 -3.44 6.50 23.81
C GLY A 239 -2.79 5.88 25.06
N LEU A 240 -1.49 6.03 25.27
CA LEU A 240 -0.78 5.64 26.50
C LEU A 240 -0.01 6.82 27.14
N ASP A 241 -0.63 8.01 27.12
CA ASP A 241 -0.20 9.18 27.89
C ASP A 241 -1.24 9.53 28.96
#